data_AF-A0A0A0JWV3-F1
#
_entry.id   AF-A0A0A0JWV3-F1
#
_cell.length_a   1.000
_cell.length_b   1.000
_cell.length_c   1.000
_cell.angle_alpha   90.00
_cell.angle_beta   90.00
_cell.angle_gamma   90.00
#
_symmetry.space_group_name_H-M   'P 1'
#
loop_
_entity.id
_entity.type
_entity.pdbx_description
1 polymer ?
#
loop_
_entity_poly.entity_id
_entity_poly.type
_entity_poly.pdbx_seq_one_letter_code
_entity_poly.pdbx_strand_id
1 'polypeptide(L)'
;MDAVRTIEAEVREPIRRSGLDPARDPKAVQRLVKDAVADYDQRSMHGGMPVLPDVTEAEKAMWDTVAGLGPLQQYFKIQPSRRSGSRDG
;
A
#
# COMPACT_ATOMS: atom_id res chain seq x y z
N MET A 1 4.33 -11.63 9.05
CA MET A 1 3.91 -10.22 9.15
C MET A 1 3.17 -9.86 7.88
N ASP A 2 2.23 -8.94 7.96
CA ASP A 2 1.36 -8.53 6.85
C ASP A 2 1.96 -7.29 6.16
N ALA A 3 2.13 -7.33 4.83
CA ALA A 3 2.66 -6.20 4.05
C ALA A 3 1.86 -4.93 4.28
N VAL A 4 0.53 -5.06 4.29
CA VAL A 4 -0.41 -3.94 4.39
C VAL A 4 -0.23 -3.20 5.71
N ARG A 5 -0.15 -3.92 6.83
CA ARG A 5 0.09 -3.32 8.15
C ARG A 5 1.46 -2.65 8.28
N THR A 6 2.46 -3.20 7.59
CA THR A 6 3.81 -2.63 7.60
C THR A 6 3.80 -1.30 6.86
N ILE A 7 3.22 -1.27 5.66
CA ILE A 7 3.07 -0.05 4.85
C ILE A 7 2.20 0.98 5.57
N GLU A 8 1.11 0.57 6.23
CA GLU A 8 0.25 1.49 6.99
C GLU A 8 1.03 2.24 8.07
N ALA A 9 1.86 1.53 8.85
CA ALA A 9 2.67 2.13 9.88
C ALA A 9 3.70 3.12 9.28
N GLU A 10 4.30 2.75 8.16
CA GLU A 10 5.26 3.58 7.43
C GLU A 10 4.63 4.81 6.78
N VAL A 11 3.38 4.75 6.33
CA VAL A 11 2.65 5.89 5.74
C VAL A 11 2.16 6.85 6.81
N ARG A 12 1.67 6.33 7.95
CA ARG A 12 1.13 7.17 9.04
C ARG A 12 2.20 8.03 9.70
N GLU A 13 3.43 7.55 9.77
CA GLU A 13 4.51 8.25 10.46
C GLU A 13 4.90 9.58 9.77
N PRO A 14 5.18 9.64 8.45
CA PRO A 14 5.39 10.88 7.71
C PRO A 14 4.22 11.86 7.79
N ILE A 15 2.98 11.36 7.77
CA ILE A 15 1.78 12.20 7.84
C ILE A 15 1.69 12.89 9.20
N ARG A 16 1.85 12.12 10.30
CA ARG A 16 1.88 12.67 11.66
C ARG A 16 3.02 13.66 11.83
N ARG A 17 4.24 13.30 11.38
CA ARG A 17 5.43 14.15 11.51
C ARG A 17 5.31 15.45 10.73
N SER A 18 4.66 15.41 9.56
CA SER A 18 4.50 16.58 8.69
C SER A 18 3.27 17.42 9.04
N GLY A 19 2.39 16.95 9.95
CA GLY A 19 1.13 17.61 10.25
C GLY A 19 0.18 17.70 9.05
N LEU A 20 0.36 16.83 8.05
CA LEU A 20 -0.45 16.84 6.84
C LEU A 20 -1.83 16.29 7.15
N ASP A 21 -2.85 17.01 6.70
CA ASP A 21 -4.24 16.60 6.82
C ASP A 21 -4.73 16.10 5.46
N PRO A 22 -5.15 14.83 5.33
CA PRO A 22 -5.68 14.27 4.08
C PRO A 22 -6.88 15.04 3.52
N ALA A 23 -7.67 15.69 4.38
CA ALA A 23 -8.80 16.50 3.96
C ALA A 23 -8.38 17.87 3.41
N ARG A 24 -7.25 18.41 3.87
CA ARG A 24 -6.75 19.74 3.47
C ARG A 24 -5.72 19.65 2.33
N ASP A 25 -4.87 18.64 2.37
CA ASP A 25 -3.74 18.44 1.45
C ASP A 25 -3.74 17.04 0.81
N PRO A 26 -4.82 16.64 0.09
CA PRO A 26 -4.97 15.30 -0.44
C PRO A 26 -3.83 14.90 -1.40
N LYS A 27 -3.33 15.85 -2.20
CA LYS A 27 -2.21 15.61 -3.14
C LYS A 27 -0.90 15.30 -2.41
N ALA A 28 -0.61 15.98 -1.31
CA ALA A 28 0.61 15.76 -0.54
C ALA A 28 0.57 14.39 0.15
N VAL A 29 -0.59 14.01 0.68
CA VAL A 29 -0.80 12.71 1.29
C VAL A 29 -0.75 11.57 0.25
N GLN A 30 -1.34 11.74 -0.93
CA GLN A 30 -1.23 10.76 -2.02
C GLN A 30 0.21 10.53 -2.47
N ARG A 31 1.03 11.59 -2.52
CA ARG A 31 2.46 11.50 -2.81
C ARG A 31 3.16 10.64 -1.76
N LEU A 32 2.92 10.89 -0.48
CA LEU A 32 3.51 10.10 0.62
C LEU A 32 3.10 8.63 0.59
N VAL A 33 1.83 8.35 0.29
CA VAL A 33 1.33 6.98 0.13
C VAL A 33 2.09 6.27 -0.99
N LYS A 34 2.18 6.91 -2.16
CA LYS A 34 2.88 6.37 -3.32
C LYS A 34 4.35 6.10 -3.03
N ASP A 35 5.04 7.06 -2.43
CA ASP A 35 6.47 6.94 -2.10
C ASP A 35 6.70 5.78 -1.12
N ALA A 36 5.88 5.64 -0.08
CA ALA A 36 6.00 4.56 0.90
C ALA A 36 5.70 3.16 0.31
N VAL A 37 4.69 3.05 -0.55
CA VAL A 37 4.36 1.77 -1.21
C VAL A 37 5.47 1.36 -2.18
N ALA A 38 6.00 2.30 -2.98
CA ALA A 38 7.10 2.03 -3.89
C ALA A 38 8.38 1.61 -3.15
N ASP A 39 8.69 2.29 -2.04
CA ASP A 39 9.81 1.97 -1.18
C ASP A 39 9.67 0.56 -0.56
N TYR A 40 8.47 0.19 -0.11
CA TYR A 40 8.19 -1.15 0.39
C TYR A 40 8.34 -2.21 -0.71
N ASP A 41 7.78 -1.96 -1.90
CA ASP A 41 7.85 -2.88 -3.04
C ASP A 41 9.31 -3.19 -3.39
N GLN A 42 10.14 -2.16 -3.54
CA GLN A 42 11.57 -2.30 -3.80
C GLN A 42 12.27 -3.12 -2.70
N ARG A 43 11.98 -2.87 -1.42
CA ARG A 43 12.55 -3.65 -0.31
C ARG A 43 12.07 -5.10 -0.31
N SER A 44 10.82 -5.35 -0.68
CA SER A 44 10.23 -6.69 -0.74
C SER A 44 10.83 -7.55 -1.86
N MET A 45 11.31 -6.92 -2.93
CA MET A 45 12.00 -7.63 -4.03
C MET A 45 13.43 -8.04 -3.67
N HIS A 46 14.06 -7.37 -2.69
CA HIS A 46 15.46 -7.59 -2.31
C HIS A 46 15.63 -8.26 -0.94
N GLY A 47 14.58 -8.32 -0.11
CA GLY A 47 14.61 -8.89 1.23
C GLY A 47 13.42 -9.82 1.47
N GLY A 48 13.51 -10.71 2.46
CA GLY A 48 12.48 -11.69 2.82
C GLY A 48 11.17 -11.10 3.39
N MET A 49 10.80 -9.89 2.95
CA MET A 49 9.53 -9.25 3.25
C MET A 49 8.43 -9.80 2.32
N PRO A 50 7.16 -9.78 2.76
CA PRO A 50 6.05 -10.18 1.91
C PRO A 50 5.93 -9.25 0.68
N VAL A 51 5.80 -9.84 -0.50
CA VAL A 51 5.66 -9.10 -1.77
C VAL A 51 4.24 -8.55 -1.92
N LEU A 52 4.12 -7.35 -2.52
CA LEU A 52 2.83 -6.79 -2.90
C LEU A 52 2.32 -7.45 -4.19
N PRO A 53 1.10 -8.01 -4.20
CA PRO A 53 0.53 -8.60 -5.41
C PRO A 53 0.18 -7.54 -6.47
N ASP A 54 -0.23 -6.35 -6.04
CA ASP A 54 -0.52 -5.19 -6.88
C ASP A 54 -0.22 -3.89 -6.10
N VAL A 55 0.72 -3.11 -6.63
CA VAL A 55 1.17 -1.82 -6.07
C VAL A 55 0.06 -0.77 -6.13
N THR A 56 -0.71 -0.72 -7.23
CA THR A 56 -1.78 0.26 -7.43
C THR A 56 -2.94 -0.01 -6.48
N GLU A 57 -3.25 -1.28 -6.27
CA GLU A 57 -4.25 -1.72 -5.30
C GLU A 57 -3.84 -1.34 -3.87
N ALA A 58 -2.57 -1.57 -3.51
CA ALA A 58 -2.02 -1.18 -2.22
C ALA A 58 -2.06 0.34 -1.99
N GLU A 59 -1.69 1.15 -2.99
CA GLU A 59 -1.78 2.61 -2.92
C GLU A 59 -3.21 3.10 -2.64
N LYS A 60 -4.20 2.60 -3.39
CA LYS A 60 -5.61 2.95 -3.21
C LYS A 60 -6.09 2.60 -1.81
N ALA A 61 -5.75 1.42 -1.36
CA ALA A 61 -6.16 0.92 -0.06
C ALA A 61 -5.55 1.73 1.10
N MET A 62 -4.28 2.13 0.96
CA MET A 62 -3.61 3.04 1.91
C MET A 62 -4.25 4.42 1.93
N TRP A 63 -4.56 4.98 0.76
CA TRP A 63 -5.26 6.25 0.64
C TRP A 63 -6.61 6.24 1.38
N ASP A 64 -7.43 5.21 1.16
CA ASP A 64 -8.75 5.10 1.81
C ASP A 64 -8.63 5.04 3.35
N THR A 65 -7.61 4.35 3.88
CA THR A 65 -7.37 4.30 5.34
C THR A 65 -6.89 5.62 5.91
N VAL A 66 -6.00 6.31 5.21
CA VAL A 66 -5.42 7.57 5.68
C VAL A 66 -6.45 8.70 5.59
N ALA A 67 -7.24 8.76 4.52
CA ALA A 67 -8.29 9.76 4.33
C ALA A 67 -9.49 9.58 5.28
N GLY A 68 -9.46 8.57 6.17
CA GLY A 68 -10.53 8.32 7.13
C GLY A 68 -11.77 7.66 6.53
N LEU A 69 -11.68 7.11 5.30
CA LEU A 69 -12.77 6.36 4.65
C LEU A 69 -12.93 4.93 5.18
N GLY A 70 -12.22 4.60 6.27
CA GLY A 70 -12.33 3.34 7.00
C GLY A 70 -11.07 2.48 6.87
N PRO A 71 -10.83 1.59 7.83
CA PRO A 71 -9.64 0.75 7.85
C PRO A 71 -9.66 -0.20 6.65
N LEU A 72 -8.47 -0.50 6.13
CA LEU A 72 -8.07 -1.57 5.21
C LEU A 72 -8.64 -2.99 5.42
N GLN A 73 -9.73 -3.17 6.17
CA GLN A 73 -10.40 -4.43 6.51
C GLN A 73 -10.79 -5.31 5.30
N GLN A 74 -10.95 -4.75 4.10
CA GLN A 74 -11.52 -5.46 2.96
C GLN A 74 -10.52 -6.09 1.99
N TYR A 75 -9.22 -5.78 2.08
CA TYR A 75 -8.21 -6.39 1.19
C TYR A 75 -7.65 -7.73 1.66
N PHE A 76 -8.03 -8.20 2.86
CA PHE A 76 -7.55 -9.48 3.39
C PHE A 76 -8.34 -10.70 2.97
N LYS A 77 -9.48 -10.53 2.28
CA LYS A 77 -10.36 -11.64 1.97
C LYS A 77 -10.44 -11.86 0.47
N ILE A 78 -9.66 -12.85 0.04
CA ILE A 78 -9.79 -13.66 -1.17
C ILE A 78 -9.03 -13.11 -2.39
N GLN A 79 -7.85 -13.66 -2.67
CA GLN A 79 -7.47 -14.02 -4.04
C GLN A 79 -6.74 -15.38 -4.04
N PRO A 80 -7.39 -16.48 -4.46
CA PRO A 80 -6.67 -17.69 -4.81
C PRO A 80 -6.00 -17.49 -6.16
N SER A 81 -4.69 -17.72 -6.20
CA SER A 81 -3.85 -17.71 -7.38
C SER A 81 -4.48 -18.47 -8.55
N ARG A 82 -4.64 -17.82 -9.70
CA ARG A 82 -4.70 -18.44 -11.03
C ARG A 82 -4.21 -17.40 -12.03
N ARG A 83 -3.37 -17.68 -13.02
CA ARG A 83 -2.55 -18.83 -13.40
C ARG A 83 -1.71 -18.26 -14.54
N SER A 84 -0.40 -18.43 -14.45
CA SER A 84 0.52 -18.41 -15.59
C SER A 84 -0.05 -19.26 -16.73
N GLY A 85 -0.51 -18.62 -17.80
CA GLY A 85 -1.02 -19.25 -19.00
C GLY A 85 -0.21 -18.81 -20.22
N SER A 86 0.93 -19.49 -20.39
CA SER A 86 1.66 -19.75 -21.63
C SER A 86 1.42 -18.84 -22.84
N ARG A 87 2.48 -18.10 -23.17
CA ARG A 87 2.96 -18.03 -24.56
C ARG A 87 3.43 -19.43 -24.96
N ASP A 88 2.78 -20.06 -25.92
CA ASP A 88 3.41 -20.97 -26.89
C ASP A 88 2.42 -21.37 -27.98
N GLY A 89 2.86 -21.30 -29.24
CA GLY A 89 2.21 -21.91 -30.41
C GLY A 89 1.55 -20.95 -31.39
#